data_AF-A0A940T849-F1
#
_entry.id   AF-A0A940T849-F1
#
_cell.length_a   1.000
_cell.length_b   1.000
_cell.length_c   1.000
_cell.angle_alpha   90.00
_cell.angle_beta   90.00
_cell.angle_gamma   90.00
#
_symmetry.space_group_name_H-M   'P 1'
#
loop_
_entity.id
_entity.type
_entity.pdbx_description
1 polymer ?
#
loop_
_entity_poly.entity_id
_entity_poly.type
_entity_poly.pdbx_seq_one_letter_code
_entity_poly.pdbx_strand_id
1 'polypeptide(L)'
;MKHTFKIAFIALAATIVMGFVSCSDDDFTETIFDTTEYPLDRSAYTFPLDTFVKVNFLEPYNLRYLYKMQDIGSDMNYNLVPCTYDQSVTLAVLCKYLWYDVYKSVVGEEFLKQFSPRIIHVIGSPAFNPSSGTMLLGTAEGGLKITLYNANALNPSDIEYLNEWFFKTMHHEFSHILNQKYNRPTDFDLLSNGKYNTVSWQDTPDSLAVSQGFVSPYASSQAREDWVEVIANYIVKDTIYWNHMLETGKYQWEYVTDVDAAYWDKLDAAVKAGKANRDTVGYFVRSTSTSGGEDATYGIQRKVVQRDADNKYAVPDENGNIVYMNPQGFLGADLIKQKLDYVREWLKTYFNYDLEAVRMMVQRRQWLTDENGDFIFDANGRFQNNLVFVRPDGTTLLDDLKQEVEKYKALQ
;
A
#
# COMPACT_ATOMS: atom_id res chain seq x y z
N MET A 1 -27.72 16.98 31.32
CA MET A 1 -27.45 15.56 31.66
C MET A 1 -27.21 14.77 30.38
N LYS A 2 -25.96 14.72 29.93
CA LYS A 2 -25.37 13.79 28.95
C LYS A 2 -23.87 14.14 28.85
N HIS A 3 -23.17 13.94 29.96
CA HIS A 3 -21.74 13.60 29.98
C HIS A 3 -21.74 12.10 30.27
N THR A 4 -21.05 11.22 29.55
CA THR A 4 -19.59 11.07 29.55
C THR A 4 -19.24 10.01 28.49
N PHE A 5 -18.27 10.27 27.62
CA PHE A 5 -17.39 9.23 27.06
C PHE A 5 -16.19 9.93 26.42
N LYS A 6 -15.22 10.31 27.26
CA LYS A 6 -13.86 10.68 26.87
C LYS A 6 -12.90 10.28 28.00
N ILE A 7 -11.80 9.62 27.58
CA ILE A 7 -10.49 9.45 28.24
C ILE A 7 -10.33 8.28 29.25
N ALA A 8 -9.46 7.31 28.92
CA ALA A 8 -8.17 7.02 29.60
C ALA A 8 -7.53 5.73 29.00
N PHE A 9 -6.32 5.68 28.42
CA PHE A 9 -4.92 5.86 28.91
C PHE A 9 -4.27 4.58 29.52
N ILE A 10 -2.99 4.35 29.17
CA ILE A 10 -1.92 3.55 29.84
C ILE A 10 -1.85 2.07 29.38
N ALA A 11 -0.91 1.61 28.55
CA ALA A 11 0.57 1.49 28.61
C ALA A 11 1.09 0.14 29.17
N LEU A 12 2.17 -0.35 28.50
CA LEU A 12 3.18 -1.32 28.95
C LEU A 12 2.72 -2.81 28.99
N ALA A 13 3.48 -3.81 28.50
CA ALA A 13 4.93 -3.95 28.58
C ALA A 13 5.57 -4.69 27.39
N ALA A 14 6.74 -4.17 27.00
CA ALA A 14 7.78 -4.84 26.25
C ALA A 14 8.71 -5.63 27.20
N THR A 15 9.14 -6.81 26.77
CA THR A 15 10.45 -7.45 27.04
C THR A 15 10.50 -8.69 26.15
N ILE A 16 11.52 -8.97 25.32
CA ILE A 16 12.91 -9.32 25.67
C ILE A 16 13.81 -9.04 24.43
N VAL A 17 14.75 -8.08 24.53
CA VAL A 17 16.23 -8.21 24.64
C VAL A 17 16.98 -8.19 23.30
N MET A 18 17.92 -7.23 23.21
CA MET A 18 19.05 -7.26 22.29
C MET A 18 19.81 -8.58 22.39
N GLY A 19 19.75 -9.38 21.33
CA GLY A 19 20.63 -10.51 21.12
C GLY A 19 20.80 -10.73 19.63
N PHE A 20 22.04 -10.77 19.17
CA PHE A 20 22.38 -11.49 17.95
C PHE A 20 21.97 -12.96 18.18
N VAL A 21 20.77 -13.32 17.74
CA VAL A 21 20.32 -14.71 17.68
C VAL A 21 20.01 -14.99 16.22
N SER A 22 20.92 -15.74 15.61
CA SER A 22 20.69 -16.58 14.45
C SER A 22 19.30 -17.18 14.53
N CYS A 23 18.48 -17.04 13.47
CA CYS A 23 17.25 -17.81 13.28
C CYS A 23 17.43 -19.23 13.83
N SER A 24 16.81 -19.50 14.97
CA SER A 24 16.44 -20.87 15.31
C SER A 24 15.25 -21.20 14.44
N ASP A 25 15.32 -22.33 13.76
CA ASP A 25 14.27 -22.88 12.92
C ASP A 25 12.92 -22.85 13.64
N ASP A 26 12.07 -21.88 13.30
CA ASP A 26 10.65 -21.94 13.60
C ASP A 26 10.05 -22.92 12.59
N ASP A 27 9.93 -24.19 12.99
CA ASP A 27 9.14 -25.18 12.29
C ASP A 27 7.73 -24.63 12.04
N PHE A 28 7.36 -24.52 10.76
CA PHE A 28 6.05 -24.06 10.33
C PHE A 28 4.95 -24.88 11.02
N THR A 29 3.99 -24.21 11.66
CA THR A 29 2.77 -24.86 12.15
C THR A 29 1.98 -25.45 10.99
N GLU A 30 1.30 -26.58 11.22
CA GLU A 30 0.47 -27.24 10.19
C GLU A 30 -0.57 -26.26 9.63
N THR A 31 -0.60 -26.12 8.31
CA THR A 31 -1.54 -25.24 7.62
C THR A 31 -2.98 -25.75 7.75
N ILE A 32 -3.88 -24.90 8.22
CA ILE A 32 -5.33 -25.16 8.33
C ILE A 32 -6.05 -25.37 6.98
N PHE A 33 -5.34 -25.27 5.85
CA PHE A 33 -5.89 -25.47 4.52
C PHE A 33 -5.20 -26.65 3.85
N ASP A 34 -5.99 -27.51 3.23
CA ASP A 34 -5.48 -28.68 2.56
C ASP A 34 -4.55 -28.29 1.40
N THR A 35 -3.30 -28.67 1.59
CA THR A 35 -2.22 -28.54 0.62
C THR A 35 -2.13 -29.79 -0.27
N THR A 36 -3.10 -30.68 -0.19
CA THR A 36 -3.18 -31.87 -1.05
C THR A 36 -3.61 -31.47 -2.45
N GLU A 37 -2.86 -31.95 -3.44
CA GLU A 37 -3.27 -31.82 -4.83
C GLU A 37 -4.39 -32.80 -5.12
N TYR A 38 -5.60 -32.25 -5.30
CA TYR A 38 -6.71 -33.02 -5.81
C TYR A 38 -6.67 -33.08 -7.34
N PRO A 39 -7.05 -34.22 -7.94
CA PRO A 39 -7.25 -34.27 -9.37
C PRO A 39 -8.32 -33.25 -9.78
N LEU A 40 -8.14 -32.63 -10.95
CA LEU A 40 -9.13 -31.71 -11.50
C LEU A 40 -10.46 -32.44 -11.71
N ASP A 41 -11.53 -31.94 -11.10
CA ASP A 41 -12.88 -32.45 -11.27
C ASP A 41 -13.57 -31.74 -12.44
N ARG A 42 -13.64 -32.41 -13.59
CA ARG A 42 -14.34 -31.89 -14.79
C ARG A 42 -15.83 -31.64 -14.56
N SER A 43 -16.47 -32.33 -13.61
CA SER A 43 -17.89 -32.10 -13.34
C SER A 43 -18.16 -30.83 -12.53
N ALA A 44 -17.15 -30.28 -11.85
CA ALA A 44 -17.31 -29.12 -10.99
C ALA A 44 -17.42 -27.83 -11.80
N TYR A 45 -18.34 -26.93 -11.42
CA TYR A 45 -18.45 -25.59 -12.03
C TYR A 45 -17.16 -24.76 -11.91
N THR A 46 -16.29 -25.12 -10.96
CA THR A 46 -14.99 -24.49 -10.70
C THR A 46 -13.88 -24.96 -11.63
N PHE A 47 -14.09 -26.05 -12.39
CA PHE A 47 -13.10 -26.66 -13.26
C PHE A 47 -12.31 -25.68 -14.15
N PRO A 48 -12.93 -24.66 -14.78
CA PRO A 48 -12.18 -23.72 -15.62
C PRO A 48 -11.13 -22.93 -14.83
N LEU A 49 -11.50 -22.45 -13.64
CA LEU A 49 -10.59 -21.68 -12.78
C LEU A 49 -9.54 -22.60 -12.15
N ASP A 50 -9.91 -23.81 -11.72
CA ASP A 50 -8.98 -24.80 -11.18
C ASP A 50 -7.89 -25.15 -12.21
N THR A 51 -8.30 -25.34 -13.47
CA THR A 51 -7.38 -25.63 -14.57
C THR A 51 -6.49 -24.43 -14.87
N PHE A 52 -7.07 -23.22 -14.91
CA PHE A 52 -6.31 -21.99 -15.13
C PHE A 52 -5.24 -21.78 -14.07
N VAL A 53 -5.56 -21.90 -12.78
CA VAL A 53 -4.58 -21.66 -11.70
C VAL A 53 -3.52 -22.74 -11.65
N LYS A 54 -3.86 -23.99 -12.01
CA LYS A 54 -2.88 -25.07 -12.12
C LYS A 54 -1.85 -24.76 -13.22
N VAL A 55 -2.31 -24.45 -14.43
CA VAL A 55 -1.45 -24.25 -15.60
C VAL A 55 -0.64 -22.95 -15.50
N ASN A 56 -1.21 -21.89 -14.93
CA ASN A 56 -0.57 -20.57 -14.92
C ASN A 56 0.20 -20.25 -13.63
N PHE A 57 -0.03 -20.98 -12.53
CA PHE A 57 0.66 -20.74 -11.25
C PHE A 57 1.35 -21.97 -10.68
N LEU A 58 0.64 -23.09 -10.54
CA LEU A 58 1.18 -24.28 -9.87
C LEU A 58 2.29 -24.94 -10.68
N GLU A 59 2.01 -25.29 -11.93
CA GLU A 59 2.98 -25.95 -12.81
C GLU A 59 4.24 -25.10 -13.08
N PRO A 60 4.14 -23.80 -13.42
CA PRO A 60 5.33 -23.00 -13.73
C PRO A 60 6.10 -22.52 -12.50
N TYR A 61 5.44 -22.24 -11.38
CA TYR A 61 6.07 -21.53 -10.24
C TYR A 61 5.95 -22.25 -8.90
N ASN A 62 5.27 -23.41 -8.86
CA ASN A 62 4.89 -24.09 -7.63
C ASN A 62 4.15 -23.14 -6.66
N LEU A 63 3.25 -22.31 -7.22
CA LEU A 63 2.34 -21.45 -6.46
C LEU A 63 0.93 -22.02 -6.48
N ARG A 64 0.34 -22.13 -5.29
CA ARG A 64 -1.06 -22.49 -5.09
C ARG A 64 -1.91 -21.25 -4.91
N TYR A 65 -2.86 -21.07 -5.82
CA TYR A 65 -3.88 -20.04 -5.73
C TYR A 65 -5.12 -20.62 -5.06
N LEU A 66 -5.28 -20.37 -3.76
CA LEU A 66 -6.36 -20.90 -2.93
C LEU A 66 -7.51 -19.88 -2.88
N TYR A 67 -8.63 -20.21 -3.52
CA TYR A 67 -9.84 -19.38 -3.53
C TYR A 67 -11.07 -20.12 -2.99
N LYS A 68 -10.99 -21.45 -2.87
CA LYS A 68 -12.01 -22.28 -2.22
C LYS A 68 -11.74 -22.27 -0.72
N MET A 69 -12.67 -21.77 0.09
CA MET A 69 -12.56 -21.91 1.53
C MET A 69 -12.86 -23.36 1.91
N GLN A 70 -11.96 -23.96 2.68
CA GLN A 70 -12.23 -25.26 3.30
C GLN A 70 -12.79 -25.05 4.70
N ASP A 71 -13.74 -25.91 5.06
CA ASP A 71 -14.46 -25.90 6.34
C ASP A 71 -13.61 -26.54 7.46
N ILE A 72 -12.30 -26.25 7.48
CA ILE A 72 -11.38 -26.80 8.48
C ILE A 72 -11.13 -25.72 9.52
N GLY A 73 -11.85 -25.86 10.64
CA GLY A 73 -11.58 -25.33 11.99
C GLY A 73 -10.57 -24.19 12.13
N SER A 74 -10.76 -23.12 11.37
CA SER A 74 -9.91 -21.94 11.41
C SER A 74 -10.33 -21.12 12.62
N ASP A 75 -9.36 -20.81 13.49
CA ASP A 75 -9.50 -20.03 14.72
C ASP A 75 -10.62 -18.97 14.62
N MET A 76 -11.71 -19.16 15.36
CA MET A 76 -13.04 -18.53 15.19
C MET A 76 -13.09 -17.03 15.55
N ASN A 77 -11.98 -16.30 15.43
CA ASN A 77 -11.90 -14.88 15.79
C ASN A 77 -12.18 -13.92 14.63
N TYR A 78 -12.37 -14.40 13.39
CA TYR A 78 -12.71 -13.55 12.24
C TYR A 78 -13.95 -14.09 11.49
N ASN A 79 -14.94 -13.22 11.27
CA ASN A 79 -16.12 -13.52 10.43
C ASN A 79 -15.73 -13.47 8.94
N LEU A 80 -15.09 -14.53 8.43
CA LEU A 80 -14.63 -14.59 7.05
C LEU A 80 -15.72 -15.14 6.11
N VAL A 81 -15.86 -14.51 4.93
CA VAL A 81 -16.83 -14.89 3.89
C VAL A 81 -16.07 -15.38 2.64
N PRO A 82 -16.54 -16.44 1.95
CA PRO A 82 -15.86 -16.92 0.74
C PRO A 82 -15.86 -15.85 -0.34
N CYS A 83 -14.81 -15.85 -1.16
CA CYS A 83 -14.79 -15.07 -2.38
C CYS A 83 -15.79 -15.67 -3.38
N THR A 84 -16.57 -14.84 -4.05
CA THR A 84 -17.44 -15.29 -5.16
C THR A 84 -16.57 -15.84 -6.30
N TYR A 85 -17.14 -16.77 -7.09
CA TYR A 85 -16.41 -17.36 -8.21
C TYR A 85 -15.94 -16.30 -9.21
N ASP A 86 -16.82 -15.40 -9.63
CA ASP A 86 -16.50 -14.36 -10.61
C ASP A 86 -15.40 -13.40 -10.12
N GLN A 87 -15.40 -13.06 -8.83
CA GLN A 87 -14.33 -12.24 -8.25
C GLN A 87 -13.03 -13.01 -8.10
N SER A 88 -13.10 -14.31 -7.81
CA SER A 88 -11.93 -15.21 -7.81
C SER A 88 -11.31 -15.33 -9.20
N VAL A 89 -12.13 -15.48 -10.25
CA VAL A 89 -11.68 -15.46 -11.66
C VAL A 89 -11.04 -14.12 -11.97
N THR A 90 -11.71 -13.01 -11.66
CA THR A 90 -11.23 -11.64 -11.93
C THR A 90 -9.88 -11.39 -11.25
N LEU A 91 -9.75 -11.71 -9.96
CA LEU A 91 -8.50 -11.51 -9.24
C LEU A 91 -7.39 -12.44 -9.76
N ALA A 92 -7.68 -13.70 -10.10
CA ALA A 92 -6.69 -14.63 -10.62
C ALA A 92 -6.08 -14.15 -11.94
N VAL A 93 -6.92 -13.72 -12.89
CA VAL A 93 -6.43 -13.23 -14.19
C VAL A 93 -5.67 -11.91 -14.04
N LEU A 94 -6.07 -11.05 -13.10
CA LEU A 94 -5.33 -9.82 -12.80
C LEU A 94 -4.01 -10.10 -12.07
N CYS A 95 -3.94 -11.05 -11.13
CA CYS A 95 -2.68 -11.50 -10.52
C CYS A 95 -1.71 -12.03 -11.58
N LYS A 96 -2.21 -12.79 -12.55
CA LYS A 96 -1.38 -13.22 -13.69
C LYS A 96 -0.90 -12.00 -14.51
N TYR A 97 -1.83 -11.15 -14.94
CA TYR A 97 -1.56 -10.08 -15.88
C TYR A 97 -0.73 -8.93 -15.30
N LEU A 98 -1.05 -8.45 -14.09
CA LEU A 98 -0.43 -7.28 -13.46
C LEU A 98 0.80 -7.61 -12.61
N TRP A 99 1.01 -8.87 -12.24
CA TRP A 99 2.14 -9.28 -11.40
C TRP A 99 3.01 -10.33 -12.09
N TYR A 100 2.50 -11.54 -12.35
CA TYR A 100 3.34 -12.64 -12.85
C TYR A 100 3.92 -12.35 -14.23
N ASP A 101 3.08 -11.93 -15.18
CA ASP A 101 3.50 -11.64 -16.55
C ASP A 101 4.48 -10.45 -16.59
N VAL A 102 4.36 -9.50 -15.65
CA VAL A 102 5.30 -8.37 -15.49
C VAL A 102 6.67 -8.89 -15.09
N TYR A 103 6.77 -9.59 -13.96
CA TYR A 103 8.05 -10.09 -13.46
C TYR A 103 8.70 -11.11 -14.39
N LYS A 104 7.90 -11.97 -15.03
CA LYS A 104 8.37 -12.91 -16.04
C LYS A 104 9.03 -12.17 -17.20
N SER A 105 8.41 -11.08 -17.67
CA SER A 105 8.91 -10.32 -18.82
C SER A 105 10.16 -9.50 -18.53
N VAL A 106 10.27 -8.93 -17.30
CA VAL A 106 11.35 -8.00 -16.96
C VAL A 106 12.55 -8.70 -16.33
N VAL A 107 12.31 -9.65 -15.40
CA VAL A 107 13.37 -10.29 -14.62
C VAL A 107 13.62 -11.73 -15.07
N GLY A 108 12.58 -12.41 -15.53
CA GLY A 108 12.65 -13.76 -16.10
C GLY A 108 11.88 -14.81 -15.30
N GLU A 109 11.63 -15.95 -15.95
CA GLU A 109 10.81 -17.03 -15.36
C GLU A 109 11.52 -17.76 -14.20
N GLU A 110 12.84 -17.98 -14.31
CA GLU A 110 13.63 -18.64 -13.27
C GLU A 110 13.66 -17.84 -11.96
N PHE A 111 13.67 -16.51 -12.06
CA PHE A 111 13.55 -15.62 -10.90
C PHE A 111 12.22 -15.84 -10.17
N LEU A 112 11.11 -15.94 -10.90
CA LEU A 112 9.81 -16.21 -10.31
C LEU A 112 9.75 -17.60 -9.65
N LYS A 113 10.29 -18.65 -10.28
CA LYS A 113 10.35 -20.00 -9.67
C LYS A 113 11.06 -20.02 -8.31
N GLN A 114 12.08 -19.18 -8.18
CA GLN A 114 12.90 -19.10 -6.98
C GLN A 114 12.27 -18.26 -5.87
N PHE A 115 11.69 -17.10 -6.22
CA PHE A 115 11.30 -16.08 -5.24
C PHE A 115 9.80 -15.83 -5.12
N SER A 116 8.96 -16.37 -6.02
CA SER A 116 7.51 -16.19 -5.88
C SER A 116 7.00 -16.80 -4.57
N PRO A 117 5.93 -16.25 -4.00
CA PRO A 117 5.24 -16.92 -2.90
C PRO A 117 4.84 -18.36 -3.31
N ARG A 118 4.59 -19.23 -2.33
CA ARG A 118 4.08 -20.59 -2.56
C ARG A 118 2.57 -20.66 -2.49
N ILE A 119 1.96 -19.72 -1.78
CA ILE A 119 0.51 -19.67 -1.59
C ILE A 119 0.04 -18.22 -1.80
N ILE A 120 -0.95 -18.04 -2.67
CA ILE A 120 -1.83 -16.87 -2.66
C ILE A 120 -3.18 -17.36 -2.17
N HIS A 121 -3.68 -16.75 -1.09
CA HIS A 121 -4.96 -17.09 -0.49
C HIS A 121 -5.93 -15.92 -0.68
N VAL A 122 -7.13 -16.20 -1.17
CA VAL A 122 -8.14 -15.18 -1.47
C VAL A 122 -9.34 -15.33 -0.54
N ILE A 123 -9.66 -14.25 0.17
CA ILE A 123 -10.81 -14.19 1.08
C ILE A 123 -11.75 -13.08 0.62
N GLY A 124 -13.05 -13.38 0.62
CA GLY A 124 -14.08 -12.48 0.11
C GLY A 124 -14.34 -11.27 1.01
N SER A 125 -14.24 -11.43 2.32
CA SER A 125 -14.47 -10.36 3.30
C SER A 125 -13.19 -9.64 3.74
N PRO A 126 -13.29 -8.40 4.27
CA PRO A 126 -12.20 -7.81 5.03
C PRO A 126 -11.89 -8.65 6.28
N ALA A 127 -10.65 -8.63 6.72
CA ALA A 127 -10.26 -9.08 8.06
C ALA A 127 -9.84 -7.88 8.90
N PHE A 128 -10.10 -7.92 10.20
CA PHE A 128 -9.78 -6.83 11.12
C PHE A 128 -8.97 -7.39 12.26
N ASN A 129 -7.76 -6.89 12.46
CA ASN A 129 -6.92 -7.29 13.58
C ASN A 129 -7.73 -7.16 14.90
N PRO A 130 -7.89 -8.23 15.71
CA PRO A 130 -8.76 -8.22 16.88
C PRO A 130 -8.25 -7.29 17.98
N SER A 131 -6.95 -6.97 17.96
CA SER A 131 -6.29 -6.14 18.96
C SER A 131 -6.25 -4.66 18.59
N SER A 132 -6.12 -4.31 17.30
CA SER A 132 -6.06 -2.91 16.85
C SER A 132 -7.33 -2.43 16.16
N GLY A 133 -8.25 -3.31 15.80
CA GLY A 133 -9.43 -2.99 15.00
C GLY A 133 -9.11 -2.52 13.57
N THR A 134 -7.82 -2.53 13.19
CA THR A 134 -7.38 -2.11 11.86
C THR A 134 -7.61 -3.22 10.86
N MET A 135 -8.08 -2.85 9.69
CA MET A 135 -8.30 -3.77 8.59
C MET A 135 -6.96 -4.31 8.07
N LEU A 136 -6.89 -5.62 7.88
CA LEU A 136 -5.76 -6.31 7.25
C LEU A 136 -5.96 -6.26 5.73
N LEU A 137 -5.06 -5.57 5.03
CA LEU A 137 -5.04 -5.52 3.56
C LEU A 137 -4.44 -6.82 2.98
N GLY A 138 -3.51 -7.41 3.71
CA GLY A 138 -3.02 -8.77 3.53
C GLY A 138 -2.08 -9.16 4.65
N THR A 139 -1.68 -10.43 4.67
CA THR A 139 -0.70 -10.96 5.62
C THR A 139 0.26 -11.87 4.89
N ALA A 140 1.54 -11.81 5.26
CA ALA A 140 2.51 -12.83 4.91
C ALA A 140 3.03 -13.59 6.12
N GLU A 141 3.01 -14.91 6.00
CA GLU A 141 3.55 -15.83 6.99
C GLU A 141 4.85 -16.42 6.41
N GLY A 142 5.99 -15.97 6.94
CA GLY A 142 7.32 -16.48 6.56
C GLY A 142 7.69 -16.29 5.08
N GLY A 143 7.06 -15.36 4.35
CA GLY A 143 7.30 -15.14 2.92
C GLY A 143 6.74 -16.23 1.98
N LEU A 144 6.14 -17.29 2.52
CA LEU A 144 5.61 -18.41 1.74
C LEU A 144 4.15 -18.20 1.30
N LYS A 145 3.39 -17.42 2.05
CA LYS A 145 1.95 -17.24 1.85
C LYS A 145 1.60 -15.75 1.82
N ILE A 146 0.79 -15.33 0.86
CA ILE A 146 0.16 -14.01 0.81
C ILE A 146 -1.35 -14.20 0.91
N THR A 147 -2.00 -13.53 1.85
CA THR A 147 -3.47 -13.51 1.93
C THR A 147 -4.01 -12.20 1.41
N LEU A 148 -4.96 -12.25 0.47
CA LEU A 148 -5.65 -11.12 -0.13
C LEU A 148 -7.09 -11.09 0.40
N TYR A 149 -7.41 -10.06 1.18
CA TYR A 149 -8.73 -9.89 1.79
C TYR A 149 -9.65 -9.02 0.94
N ASN A 150 -10.94 -9.01 1.29
CA ASN A 150 -11.96 -8.14 0.70
C ASN A 150 -12.13 -8.31 -0.83
N ALA A 151 -11.85 -9.50 -1.35
CA ALA A 151 -11.92 -9.77 -2.79
C ALA A 151 -13.35 -9.66 -3.36
N ASN A 152 -14.39 -9.75 -2.53
CA ASN A 152 -15.77 -9.51 -3.00
C ASN A 152 -16.04 -8.04 -3.34
N ALA A 153 -15.25 -7.11 -2.81
CA ALA A 153 -15.32 -5.69 -3.13
C ALA A 153 -14.35 -5.29 -4.27
N LEU A 154 -13.72 -6.25 -4.95
CA LEU A 154 -12.83 -5.99 -6.08
C LEU A 154 -13.56 -5.19 -7.17
N ASN A 155 -12.95 -4.07 -7.57
CA ASN A 155 -13.49 -3.16 -8.57
C ASN A 155 -12.43 -2.85 -9.65
N PRO A 156 -12.43 -3.56 -10.80
CA PRO A 156 -11.45 -3.35 -11.86
C PRO A 156 -11.52 -1.98 -12.54
N SER A 157 -12.62 -1.25 -12.37
CA SER A 157 -12.76 0.11 -12.89
C SER A 157 -11.95 1.13 -12.09
N ASP A 158 -11.53 0.78 -10.88
CA ASP A 158 -10.76 1.63 -9.96
C ASP A 158 -9.35 1.05 -9.75
N ILE A 159 -8.40 1.50 -10.58
CA ILE A 159 -6.99 1.06 -10.51
C ILE A 159 -6.36 1.44 -9.17
N GLU A 160 -6.70 2.59 -8.60
CA GLU A 160 -6.16 3.02 -7.31
C GLU A 160 -6.60 2.06 -6.21
N TYR A 161 -7.88 1.67 -6.20
CA TYR A 161 -8.40 0.64 -5.29
C TYR A 161 -7.72 -0.72 -5.51
N LEU A 162 -7.59 -1.18 -6.76
CA LEU A 162 -6.89 -2.43 -7.07
C LEU A 162 -5.45 -2.43 -6.51
N ASN A 163 -4.74 -1.33 -6.72
CA ASN A 163 -3.38 -1.16 -6.26
C ASN A 163 -3.31 -1.12 -4.73
N GLU A 164 -4.14 -0.31 -4.07
CA GLU A 164 -4.09 -0.14 -2.63
C GLU A 164 -4.41 -1.43 -1.86
N TRP A 165 -5.37 -2.22 -2.36
CA TRP A 165 -5.89 -3.39 -1.65
C TRP A 165 -5.21 -4.71 -2.01
N PHE A 166 -4.71 -4.85 -3.24
CA PHE A 166 -4.20 -6.13 -3.73
C PHE A 166 -2.76 -6.02 -4.20
N PHE A 167 -2.48 -5.21 -5.22
CA PHE A 167 -1.18 -5.28 -5.90
C PHE A 167 -0.04 -4.64 -5.09
N LYS A 168 -0.29 -3.55 -4.37
CA LYS A 168 0.69 -2.96 -3.43
C LYS A 168 1.12 -4.00 -2.41
N THR A 169 0.15 -4.69 -1.80
CA THR A 169 0.40 -5.77 -0.84
C THR A 169 1.23 -6.89 -1.47
N MET A 170 0.89 -7.35 -2.68
CA MET A 170 1.68 -8.37 -3.37
C MET A 170 3.13 -7.93 -3.63
N HIS A 171 3.36 -6.68 -4.08
CA HIS A 171 4.71 -6.15 -4.28
C HIS A 171 5.47 -5.95 -2.97
N HIS A 172 4.78 -5.52 -1.92
CA HIS A 172 5.32 -5.31 -0.58
C HIS A 172 5.84 -6.63 0.00
N GLU A 173 4.98 -7.66 0.05
CA GLU A 173 5.36 -8.96 0.60
C GLU A 173 6.42 -9.66 -0.24
N PHE A 174 6.34 -9.52 -1.56
CA PHE A 174 7.38 -10.02 -2.44
C PHE A 174 8.74 -9.37 -2.15
N SER A 175 8.76 -8.07 -1.88
CA SER A 175 9.98 -7.35 -1.54
C SER A 175 10.57 -7.79 -0.20
N HIS A 176 9.73 -8.21 0.76
CA HIS A 176 10.21 -8.86 1.98
C HIS A 176 10.93 -10.18 1.68
N ILE A 177 10.39 -11.03 0.79
CA ILE A 177 11.04 -12.30 0.38
C ILE A 177 12.43 -12.04 -0.22
N LEU A 178 12.55 -11.03 -1.08
CA LEU A 178 13.83 -10.65 -1.67
C LEU A 178 14.82 -10.17 -0.59
N ASN A 179 14.37 -9.32 0.33
CA ASN A 179 15.20 -8.78 1.41
C ASN A 179 15.64 -9.86 2.42
N GLN A 180 14.84 -10.93 2.61
CA GLN A 180 15.25 -12.09 3.40
C GLN A 180 16.39 -12.88 2.73
N LYS A 181 16.46 -12.89 1.39
CA LYS A 181 17.52 -13.58 0.65
C LYS A 181 18.84 -12.82 0.68
N TYR A 182 18.79 -11.51 0.48
CA TYR A 182 19.94 -10.62 0.52
C TYR A 182 19.62 -9.42 1.40
N ASN A 183 20.34 -9.24 2.49
CA ASN A 183 20.09 -8.12 3.38
C ASN A 183 20.24 -6.79 2.63
N ARG A 184 19.27 -5.90 2.80
CA ARG A 184 19.39 -4.50 2.38
C ARG A 184 20.58 -3.82 3.09
N PRO A 185 21.18 -2.77 2.50
CA PRO A 185 22.27 -2.03 3.13
C PRO A 185 21.85 -1.41 4.47
N THR A 186 22.74 -1.45 5.48
CA THR A 186 22.49 -0.83 6.78
C THR A 186 22.47 0.70 6.73
N ASP A 187 23.17 1.30 5.76
CA ASP A 187 23.21 2.75 5.56
C ASP A 187 21.83 3.33 5.22
N PHE A 188 20.95 2.53 4.63
CA PHE A 188 19.56 2.92 4.40
C PHE A 188 18.85 3.26 5.71
N ASP A 189 19.11 2.52 6.78
CA ASP A 189 18.46 2.72 8.09
C ASP A 189 18.84 4.04 8.73
N LEU A 190 20.05 4.52 8.39
CA LEU A 190 20.58 5.77 8.89
C LEU A 190 19.89 6.99 8.26
N LEU A 191 19.30 6.86 7.06
CA LEU A 191 18.62 7.96 6.35
C LEU A 191 17.43 8.54 7.14
N SER A 192 16.71 7.66 7.86
CA SER A 192 15.54 8.01 8.67
C SER A 192 15.74 7.76 10.16
N ASN A 193 16.99 7.67 10.62
CA ASN A 193 17.30 7.45 12.02
C ASN A 193 16.67 8.54 12.92
N GLY A 194 16.02 8.11 14.00
CA GLY A 194 15.28 9.00 14.92
C GLY A 194 13.93 9.52 14.39
N LYS A 195 13.52 9.16 13.17
CA LYS A 195 12.22 9.57 12.59
C LYS A 195 11.18 8.45 12.55
N TYR A 196 11.56 7.20 12.79
CA TYR A 196 10.62 6.07 12.80
C TYR A 196 9.63 6.19 13.97
N ASN A 197 8.35 6.00 13.66
CA ASN A 197 7.23 6.01 14.59
C ASN A 197 6.72 4.57 14.80
N THR A 198 7.35 3.83 15.70
CA THR A 198 7.05 2.40 15.92
C THR A 198 5.69 2.15 16.59
N VAL A 199 5.05 3.17 17.16
CA VAL A 199 3.86 3.00 18.02
C VAL A 199 2.59 3.55 17.40
N SER A 200 2.65 4.73 16.77
CA SER A 200 1.46 5.48 16.34
C SER A 200 1.57 5.93 14.88
N TRP A 201 2.25 5.14 14.04
CA TRP A 201 2.37 5.44 12.62
C TRP A 201 1.01 5.49 11.92
N GLN A 202 0.02 4.72 12.41
CA GLN A 202 -1.34 4.70 11.87
C GLN A 202 -2.05 6.05 12.00
N ASP A 203 -1.70 6.82 13.02
CA ASP A 203 -2.26 8.14 13.29
C ASP A 203 -1.47 9.25 12.58
N THR A 204 -0.38 8.91 11.89
CA THR A 204 0.46 9.87 11.18
C THR A 204 -0.18 10.21 9.83
N PRO A 205 -0.48 11.49 9.56
CA PRO A 205 -1.01 11.89 8.25
C PRO A 205 0.00 11.63 7.12
N ASP A 206 -0.49 11.23 5.95
CA ASP A 206 0.34 10.94 4.77
C ASP A 206 1.32 12.08 4.44
N SER A 207 0.83 13.32 4.39
CA SER A 207 1.66 14.48 4.02
C SER A 207 2.76 14.76 5.05
N LEU A 208 2.54 14.44 6.31
CA LEU A 208 3.56 14.53 7.36
C LEU A 208 4.60 13.42 7.20
N ALA A 209 4.17 12.17 7.00
CA ALA A 209 5.09 11.04 6.77
C ALA A 209 5.99 11.31 5.55
N VAL A 210 5.39 11.78 4.46
CA VAL A 210 6.06 12.18 3.22
C VAL A 210 7.07 13.29 3.44
N SER A 211 6.71 14.31 4.23
CA SER A 211 7.66 15.37 4.60
C SER A 211 8.88 14.82 5.35
N GLN A 212 8.69 13.79 6.19
CA GLN A 212 9.77 13.18 6.96
C GLN A 212 10.65 12.23 6.14
N GLY A 213 10.28 11.96 4.88
CA GLY A 213 11.01 11.10 3.96
C GLY A 213 10.45 9.68 3.84
N PHE A 214 9.20 9.45 4.23
CA PHE A 214 8.52 8.15 4.14
C PHE A 214 7.44 8.17 3.06
N VAL A 215 7.39 7.16 2.19
CA VAL A 215 6.41 7.11 1.08
C VAL A 215 4.97 6.84 1.54
N SER A 216 4.79 6.41 2.78
CA SER A 216 3.50 6.19 3.44
C SER A 216 3.68 6.33 4.96
N PRO A 217 2.60 6.51 5.73
CA PRO A 217 2.67 6.40 7.19
C PRO A 217 3.20 5.04 7.63
N TYR A 218 2.84 3.95 6.95
CA TYR A 218 3.32 2.61 7.29
C TYR A 218 4.84 2.46 7.09
N ALA A 219 5.42 3.10 6.07
CA ALA A 219 6.87 3.16 5.88
C ALA A 219 7.59 3.80 7.08
N SER A 220 6.92 4.68 7.84
CA SER A 220 7.49 5.28 9.05
C SER A 220 7.52 4.32 10.26
N SER A 221 6.88 3.15 10.17
CA SER A 221 6.79 2.22 11.31
C SER A 221 8.17 1.68 11.72
N GLN A 222 8.97 1.24 10.75
CA GLN A 222 10.32 0.72 10.96
C GLN A 222 11.08 0.62 9.63
N ALA A 223 12.41 0.58 9.71
CA ALA A 223 13.27 0.59 8.53
C ALA A 223 13.08 -0.60 7.58
N ARG A 224 12.66 -1.75 8.10
CA ARG A 224 12.32 -2.92 7.27
C ARG A 224 11.09 -2.65 6.40
N GLU A 225 10.04 -2.04 6.96
CA GLU A 225 8.83 -1.70 6.20
C GLU A 225 9.07 -0.55 5.25
N ASP A 226 9.85 0.46 5.66
CA ASP A 226 10.25 1.58 4.81
C ASP A 226 10.87 1.11 3.49
N TRP A 227 11.81 0.17 3.58
CA TRP A 227 12.49 -0.41 2.41
C TRP A 227 11.50 -1.00 1.39
N VAL A 228 10.60 -1.87 1.87
CA VAL A 228 9.66 -2.57 0.98
C VAL A 228 8.51 -1.68 0.53
N GLU A 229 8.10 -0.71 1.34
CA GLU A 229 7.09 0.28 0.98
C GLU A 229 7.59 1.21 -0.12
N VAL A 230 8.87 1.60 -0.10
CA VAL A 230 9.48 2.36 -1.20
C VAL A 230 9.37 1.57 -2.51
N ILE A 231 9.67 0.26 -2.50
CA ILE A 231 9.53 -0.60 -3.69
C ILE A 231 8.06 -0.68 -4.14
N ALA A 232 7.17 -1.08 -3.24
CA ALA A 232 5.79 -1.37 -3.56
C ALA A 232 5.05 -0.13 -4.06
N ASN A 233 5.15 1.00 -3.34
CA ASN A 233 4.51 2.26 -3.73
C ASN A 233 5.11 2.79 -5.03
N TYR A 234 6.43 2.67 -5.24
CA TYR A 234 7.06 3.07 -6.49
C TYR A 234 6.66 2.18 -7.67
N ILE A 235 6.17 0.96 -7.49
CA ILE A 235 5.68 0.17 -8.63
C ILE A 235 4.25 0.59 -8.99
N VAL A 236 3.38 0.74 -7.99
CA VAL A 236 1.94 0.84 -8.21
C VAL A 236 1.41 2.27 -8.34
N LYS A 237 1.99 3.26 -7.66
CA LYS A 237 1.49 4.64 -7.69
C LYS A 237 1.87 5.28 -9.03
N ASP A 238 0.91 5.80 -9.78
CA ASP A 238 1.19 6.42 -11.07
C ASP A 238 2.07 7.67 -10.95
N THR A 239 2.54 8.19 -12.08
CA THR A 239 3.48 9.31 -12.10
C THR A 239 2.87 10.62 -11.60
N ILE A 240 1.56 10.83 -11.75
CA ILE A 240 0.87 12.01 -11.21
C ILE A 240 0.86 11.93 -9.69
N TYR A 241 0.41 10.81 -9.12
CA TYR A 241 0.40 10.57 -7.68
C TYR A 241 1.81 10.69 -7.08
N TRP A 242 2.78 10.00 -7.67
CA TRP A 242 4.16 9.99 -7.18
C TRP A 242 4.77 11.39 -7.16
N ASN A 243 4.56 12.18 -8.22
CA ASN A 243 5.03 13.56 -8.27
C ASN A 243 4.33 14.44 -7.24
N HIS A 244 3.00 14.34 -7.09
CA HIS A 244 2.27 15.08 -6.05
C HIS A 244 2.75 14.75 -4.64
N MET A 245 3.02 13.47 -4.36
CA MET A 245 3.64 13.04 -3.11
C MET A 245 5.00 13.73 -2.91
N LEU A 246 5.89 13.67 -3.91
CA LEU A 246 7.18 14.35 -3.82
C LEU A 246 7.05 15.86 -3.64
N GLU A 247 6.11 16.54 -4.32
CA GLU A 247 5.84 17.96 -4.11
C GLU A 247 5.44 18.26 -2.66
N THR A 248 4.57 17.44 -2.06
CA THR A 248 4.22 17.55 -0.64
C THR A 248 5.44 17.38 0.27
N GLY A 249 6.36 16.49 -0.10
CA GLY A 249 7.61 16.24 0.61
C GLY A 249 8.65 17.37 0.53
N LYS A 250 8.41 18.42 -0.27
CA LYS A 250 9.29 19.60 -0.35
C LYS A 250 9.05 20.63 0.74
N TYR A 251 7.97 20.51 1.50
CA TYR A 251 7.62 21.51 2.51
C TYR A 251 8.07 21.07 3.91
N GLN A 252 8.56 22.03 4.69
CA GLN A 252 8.80 21.85 6.11
C GLN A 252 7.49 21.85 6.90
N TRP A 253 7.49 21.12 8.00
CA TRP A 253 6.39 21.07 8.95
C TRP A 253 6.86 21.51 10.34
N GLU A 254 6.02 22.30 11.02
CA GLU A 254 6.20 22.74 12.40
C GLU A 254 5.12 22.15 13.30
N TYR A 255 5.46 21.90 14.56
CA TYR A 255 4.50 21.62 15.62
C TYR A 255 4.32 22.88 16.49
N VAL A 256 3.09 23.38 16.57
CA VAL A 256 2.74 24.63 17.24
C VAL A 256 1.75 24.31 18.35
N THR A 257 1.99 24.78 19.57
CA THR A 257 1.23 24.36 20.76
C THR A 257 0.21 25.38 21.28
N ASP A 258 0.18 26.59 20.74
CA ASP A 258 -0.54 27.74 21.27
C ASP A 258 -1.60 28.28 20.29
N VAL A 259 -2.10 27.42 19.40
CA VAL A 259 -3.14 27.81 18.45
C VAL A 259 -4.48 27.90 19.17
N ASP A 260 -5.10 29.08 19.12
CA ASP A 260 -6.45 29.30 19.68
C ASP A 260 -7.45 28.27 19.12
N ALA A 261 -8.15 27.56 20.03
CA ALA A 261 -9.03 26.46 19.67
C ALA A 261 -10.20 26.91 18.80
N ALA A 262 -10.83 28.06 19.13
CA ALA A 262 -11.95 28.60 18.38
C ALA A 262 -11.55 29.05 16.97
N TYR A 263 -10.32 29.55 16.80
CA TYR A 263 -9.75 29.83 15.48
C TYR A 263 -9.51 28.56 14.67
N TRP A 264 -8.90 27.54 15.28
CA TRP A 264 -8.65 26.27 14.59
C TRP A 264 -9.94 25.58 14.16
N ASP A 265 -10.95 25.53 15.01
CA ASP A 265 -12.25 24.90 14.71
C ASP A 265 -12.92 25.52 13.48
N LYS A 266 -12.78 26.84 13.27
CA LYS A 266 -13.28 27.51 12.06
C LYS A 266 -12.55 27.05 10.80
N LEU A 267 -11.22 26.90 10.87
CA LEU A 267 -10.42 26.42 9.75
C LEU A 267 -10.74 24.94 9.46
N ASP A 268 -10.86 24.12 10.49
CA ASP A 268 -11.21 22.72 10.37
C ASP A 268 -12.60 22.53 9.74
N ALA A 269 -13.58 23.36 10.13
CA ALA A 269 -14.90 23.40 9.51
C ALA A 269 -14.83 23.80 8.03
N ALA A 270 -13.95 24.74 7.66
CA ALA A 270 -13.74 25.13 6.26
C ALA A 270 -13.12 23.98 5.44
N VAL A 271 -12.16 23.25 5.99
CA VAL A 271 -11.59 22.04 5.36
C VAL A 271 -12.67 20.97 5.18
N LYS A 272 -13.47 20.68 6.22
CA LYS A 272 -14.59 19.73 6.15
C LYS A 272 -15.65 20.13 5.13
N ALA A 273 -15.83 21.44 4.90
CA ALA A 273 -16.72 21.98 3.89
C ALA A 273 -16.09 22.04 2.47
N GLY A 274 -14.86 21.54 2.29
CA GLY A 274 -14.15 21.57 1.00
C GLY A 274 -13.70 22.96 0.55
N LYS A 275 -13.67 23.94 1.46
CA LYS A 275 -13.32 25.35 1.18
C LYS A 275 -11.86 25.68 1.46
N ALA A 276 -11.12 24.74 2.06
CA ALA A 276 -9.70 24.89 2.37
C ALA A 276 -8.99 23.54 2.23
N ASN A 277 -7.69 23.57 1.92
CA ASN A 277 -6.85 22.38 1.85
C ASN A 277 -6.32 22.03 3.26
N ARG A 278 -6.45 20.77 3.67
CA ARG A 278 -5.94 20.27 4.97
C ARG A 278 -4.44 20.52 5.12
N ASP A 279 -3.65 20.30 4.07
CA ASP A 279 -2.19 20.47 4.10
C ASP A 279 -1.76 21.94 4.30
N THR A 280 -2.65 22.88 4.00
CA THR A 280 -2.44 24.32 4.25
C THR A 280 -2.74 24.70 5.69
N VAL A 281 -3.80 24.11 6.26
CA VAL A 281 -4.29 24.44 7.61
C VAL A 281 -3.49 23.70 8.69
N GLY A 282 -3.16 22.43 8.43
CA GLY A 282 -2.53 21.52 9.37
C GLY A 282 -3.48 20.52 10.03
N TYR A 283 -2.86 19.63 10.79
CA TYR A 283 -3.48 18.54 11.52
C TYR A 283 -3.53 18.85 13.00
N PHE A 284 -4.69 18.63 13.61
CA PHE A 284 -4.80 18.63 15.06
C PHE A 284 -4.05 17.43 15.63
N VAL A 285 -3.28 17.66 16.69
CA VAL A 285 -2.57 16.62 17.42
C VAL A 285 -3.21 16.40 18.78
N ARG A 286 -3.34 17.47 19.59
CA ARG A 286 -3.89 17.38 20.95
C ARG A 286 -4.36 18.73 21.48
N SER A 287 -5.19 18.70 22.52
CA SER A 287 -5.41 19.87 23.38
C SER A 287 -4.16 20.16 24.21
N THR A 288 -3.79 21.44 24.31
CA THR A 288 -2.60 21.90 25.05
C THR A 288 -2.93 22.74 26.27
N SER A 289 -4.10 23.37 26.31
CA SER A 289 -4.62 24.04 27.51
C SER A 289 -6.14 24.09 27.51
N THR A 290 -6.72 24.23 28.71
CA THR A 290 -8.17 24.39 28.91
C THR A 290 -8.46 25.66 29.71
N SER A 291 -9.59 26.28 29.44
CA SER A 291 -10.11 27.44 30.16
C SER A 291 -11.62 27.28 30.33
N GLY A 292 -12.12 27.44 31.56
CA GLY A 292 -13.56 27.28 31.82
C GLY A 292 -14.12 25.87 31.57
N GLY A 293 -13.27 24.84 31.50
CA GLY A 293 -13.66 23.47 31.17
C GLY A 293 -13.75 23.17 29.67
N GLU A 294 -13.43 24.15 28.82
CA GLU A 294 -13.34 24.00 27.37
C GLU A 294 -11.87 24.07 26.93
N ASP A 295 -11.57 23.49 25.78
CA ASP A 295 -10.23 23.58 25.19
C ASP A 295 -9.95 25.04 24.78
N ALA A 296 -8.84 25.59 25.25
CA ALA A 296 -8.44 26.97 24.97
C ALA A 296 -7.41 27.04 23.85
N THR A 297 -6.43 26.12 23.84
CA THR A 297 -5.41 26.05 22.80
C THR A 297 -5.18 24.61 22.34
N TYR A 298 -4.79 24.49 21.08
CA TYR A 298 -4.48 23.24 20.41
C TYR A 298 -3.01 23.17 19.97
N GLY A 299 -2.49 21.95 20.07
CA GLY A 299 -1.28 21.51 19.41
C GLY A 299 -1.60 21.06 18.00
N ILE A 300 -0.98 21.71 17.01
CA ILE A 300 -1.20 21.43 15.59
C ILE A 300 0.12 21.19 14.87
N GLN A 301 0.12 20.30 13.87
CA GLN A 301 1.20 20.16 12.91
C GLN A 301 0.80 20.75 11.57
N ARG A 302 1.58 21.69 11.04
CA ARG A 302 1.27 22.38 9.78
C ARG A 302 2.54 22.68 9.00
N LYS A 303 2.39 22.97 7.70
CA LYS A 303 3.50 23.49 6.90
C LYS A 303 4.01 24.80 7.49
N VAL A 304 5.34 24.98 7.47
CA VAL A 304 5.97 26.24 7.88
C VAL A 304 5.58 27.32 6.88
N VAL A 305 5.12 28.46 7.38
CA VAL A 305 4.69 29.60 6.56
C VAL A 305 5.39 30.87 7.01
N GLN A 306 5.46 31.85 6.11
CA GLN A 306 5.95 33.18 6.43
C GLN A 306 5.03 33.83 7.47
N ARG A 307 5.62 34.42 8.51
CA ARG A 307 4.90 35.08 9.60
C ARG A 307 5.37 36.51 9.82
N ASP A 308 4.55 37.23 10.57
CA ASP A 308 4.87 38.56 11.08
C ASP A 308 6.01 38.50 12.12
N ALA A 309 6.50 39.67 12.54
CA ALA A 309 7.64 39.78 13.46
C ALA A 309 7.40 39.10 14.81
N ASP A 310 6.14 38.98 15.24
CA ASP A 310 5.74 38.32 16.48
C ASP A 310 5.47 36.81 16.30
N ASN A 311 5.73 36.26 15.12
CA ASN A 311 5.54 34.85 14.75
C ASN A 311 4.10 34.35 14.98
N LYS A 312 3.11 35.24 14.92
CA LYS A 312 1.72 34.97 15.32
C LYS A 312 0.81 34.74 14.13
N TYR A 313 0.86 35.62 13.12
CA TYR A 313 -0.03 35.54 11.96
C TYR A 313 0.75 35.25 10.67
N ALA A 314 0.14 34.47 9.77
CA ALA A 314 0.71 34.20 8.46
C ALA A 314 0.66 35.48 7.62
N VAL A 315 1.77 35.80 6.95
CA VAL A 315 1.87 36.97 6.07
C VAL A 315 1.77 36.49 4.61
N PRO A 316 0.73 36.90 3.87
CA PRO A 316 0.58 36.48 2.48
C PRO A 316 1.52 37.25 1.54
N ASP A 317 1.69 36.73 0.32
CA ASP A 317 2.34 37.43 -0.78
C ASP A 317 1.50 38.60 -1.32
N GLU A 318 2.03 39.32 -2.32
CA GLU A 318 1.36 40.45 -2.97
C GLU A 318 0.00 40.08 -3.62
N ASN A 319 -0.23 38.79 -3.89
CA ASN A 319 -1.46 38.27 -4.46
C ASN A 319 -2.43 37.71 -3.39
N GLY A 320 -2.08 37.82 -2.10
CA GLY A 320 -2.89 37.31 -1.00
C GLY A 320 -2.72 35.81 -0.71
N ASN A 321 -1.72 35.14 -1.32
CA ASN A 321 -1.49 33.72 -1.10
C ASN A 321 -0.57 33.47 0.11
N ILE A 322 -0.79 32.35 0.80
CA ILE A 322 0.10 31.91 1.88
C ILE A 322 1.47 31.56 1.30
N VAL A 323 2.52 32.16 1.86
CA VAL A 323 3.91 31.85 1.50
C VAL A 323 4.40 30.70 2.38
N TYR A 324 4.60 29.52 1.79
CA TYR A 324 5.24 28.41 2.49
C TYR A 324 6.74 28.60 2.52
N MET A 325 7.33 28.46 3.69
CA MET A 325 8.77 28.54 3.83
C MET A 325 9.39 27.17 3.63
N ASN A 326 10.41 27.14 2.78
CA ASN A 326 11.31 26.02 2.64
C ASN A 326 12.74 26.51 2.94
N PRO A 327 13.06 26.89 4.19
CA PRO A 327 14.42 27.26 4.52
C PRO A 327 15.30 26.04 4.24
N GLN A 328 16.42 26.27 3.55
CA GLN A 328 17.34 25.22 3.09
C GLN A 328 17.52 24.16 4.18
N GLY A 329 17.07 22.93 3.92
CA GLY A 329 17.31 21.82 4.85
C GLY A 329 16.14 20.91 5.21
N PHE A 330 15.05 20.84 4.42
CA PHE A 330 14.14 19.71 4.57
C PHE A 330 13.93 18.96 3.27
N LEU A 331 14.42 17.73 3.33
CA LEU A 331 14.79 16.86 2.24
C LEU A 331 13.76 15.73 2.13
N GLY A 332 12.49 15.88 2.52
CA GLY A 332 11.54 14.75 2.49
C GLY A 332 11.50 14.08 1.12
N ALA A 333 11.29 14.90 0.09
CA ALA A 333 11.36 14.46 -1.30
C ALA A 333 12.75 13.91 -1.70
N ASP A 334 13.84 14.52 -1.23
CA ASP A 334 15.20 14.12 -1.60
C ASP A 334 15.66 12.84 -0.87
N LEU A 335 15.20 12.64 0.38
CA LEU A 335 15.34 11.42 1.17
C LEU A 335 14.58 10.27 0.51
N ILE A 336 13.34 10.51 0.06
CA ILE A 336 12.57 9.51 -0.69
C ILE A 336 13.32 9.12 -1.97
N LYS A 337 13.86 10.09 -2.72
CA LYS A 337 14.67 9.80 -3.92
C LYS A 337 15.94 9.02 -3.58
N GLN A 338 16.67 9.42 -2.54
CA GLN A 338 17.87 8.73 -2.09
C GLN A 338 17.56 7.28 -1.68
N LYS A 339 16.48 7.06 -0.92
CA LYS A 339 15.98 5.73 -0.57
C LYS A 339 15.66 4.89 -1.80
N LEU A 340 14.99 5.50 -2.78
CA LEU A 340 14.66 4.83 -4.04
C LEU A 340 15.93 4.46 -4.81
N ASP A 341 16.98 5.29 -4.80
CA ASP A 341 18.25 4.97 -5.44
C ASP A 341 18.96 3.78 -4.77
N TYR A 342 18.96 3.70 -3.43
CA TYR A 342 19.45 2.51 -2.70
C TYR A 342 18.70 1.25 -3.11
N VAL A 343 17.37 1.34 -3.20
CA VAL A 343 16.50 0.23 -3.60
C VAL A 343 16.80 -0.21 -5.04
N ARG A 344 16.91 0.73 -5.98
CA ARG A 344 17.24 0.46 -7.39
C ARG A 344 18.58 -0.25 -7.51
N GLU A 345 19.60 0.26 -6.85
CA GLU A 345 20.95 -0.31 -6.89
C GLU A 345 20.96 -1.72 -6.30
N TRP A 346 20.31 -1.93 -5.16
CA TRP A 346 20.22 -3.24 -4.53
C TRP A 346 19.47 -4.26 -5.40
N LEU A 347 18.29 -3.91 -5.94
CA LEU A 347 17.53 -4.78 -6.84
C LEU A 347 18.35 -5.16 -8.09
N LYS A 348 19.02 -4.17 -8.70
CA LYS A 348 19.83 -4.41 -9.88
C LYS A 348 21.05 -5.29 -9.58
N THR A 349 21.73 -5.04 -8.47
CA THR A 349 22.97 -5.73 -8.10
C THR A 349 22.74 -7.18 -7.71
N TYR A 350 21.72 -7.46 -6.88
CA TYR A 350 21.53 -8.80 -6.32
C TYR A 350 20.60 -9.69 -7.15
N PHE A 351 19.74 -9.11 -8.00
CA PHE A 351 18.73 -9.86 -8.73
C PHE A 351 18.69 -9.59 -10.24
N ASN A 352 19.54 -8.68 -10.76
CA ASN A 352 19.41 -8.15 -12.12
C ASN A 352 18.00 -7.60 -12.43
N TYR A 353 17.31 -7.14 -11.39
CA TYR A 353 15.97 -6.60 -11.43
C TYR A 353 16.05 -5.11 -11.78
N ASP A 354 15.44 -4.70 -12.89
CA ASP A 354 15.27 -3.28 -13.25
C ASP A 354 13.93 -2.75 -12.74
N LEU A 355 13.97 -1.89 -11.71
CA LEU A 355 12.78 -1.33 -11.07
C LEU A 355 12.00 -0.38 -11.97
N GLU A 356 12.67 0.37 -12.84
CA GLU A 356 11.98 1.24 -13.78
C GLU A 356 11.25 0.44 -14.84
N ALA A 357 11.85 -0.64 -15.33
CA ALA A 357 11.21 -1.52 -16.28
C ALA A 357 9.99 -2.23 -15.67
N VAL A 358 10.07 -2.70 -14.42
CA VAL A 358 8.91 -3.27 -13.70
C VAL A 358 7.80 -2.23 -13.53
N ARG A 359 8.13 -1.03 -13.00
CA ARG A 359 7.17 0.06 -12.86
C ARG A 359 6.49 0.36 -14.20
N MET A 360 7.26 0.61 -15.26
CA MET A 360 6.72 0.97 -16.57
C MET A 360 5.82 -0.13 -17.14
N MET A 361 6.18 -1.40 -16.97
CA MET A 361 5.37 -2.53 -17.42
C MET A 361 4.04 -2.63 -16.64
N VAL A 362 4.05 -2.41 -15.32
CA VAL A 362 2.80 -2.32 -14.53
C VAL A 362 1.94 -1.16 -15.03
N GLN A 363 2.51 0.04 -15.17
CA GLN A 363 1.77 1.23 -15.58
C GLN A 363 1.15 1.07 -16.98
N ARG A 364 1.89 0.51 -17.96
CA ARG A 364 1.37 0.25 -19.33
C ARG A 364 0.29 -0.84 -19.39
N ARG A 365 0.25 -1.73 -18.41
CA ARG A 365 -0.81 -2.74 -18.29
C ARG A 365 -2.08 -2.16 -17.66
N GLN A 366 -1.93 -1.21 -16.75
CA GLN A 366 -3.05 -0.54 -16.07
C GLN A 366 -3.68 0.59 -16.89
N TRP A 367 -2.86 1.35 -17.63
CA TRP A 367 -3.27 2.58 -18.28
C TRP A 367 -3.21 2.48 -19.80
N LEU A 368 -4.18 3.10 -20.46
CA LEU A 368 -4.31 3.08 -21.92
C LEU A 368 -3.15 3.84 -22.57
N THR A 369 -2.64 3.30 -23.66
CA THR A 369 -1.58 3.91 -24.47
C THR A 369 -2.00 4.03 -25.92
N ASP A 370 -1.45 5.00 -26.63
CA ASP A 370 -1.63 5.16 -28.07
C ASP A 370 -0.69 4.24 -28.88
N GLU A 371 -0.73 4.36 -30.20
CA GLU A 371 0.12 3.58 -31.11
C GLU A 371 1.63 3.84 -30.96
N ASN A 372 2.02 4.97 -30.37
CA ASN A 372 3.41 5.34 -30.09
C ASN A 372 3.86 4.85 -28.71
N GLY A 373 2.93 4.34 -27.90
CA GLY A 373 3.17 3.92 -26.52
C GLY A 373 3.11 5.05 -25.51
N ASP A 374 2.55 6.20 -25.88
CA ASP A 374 2.30 7.34 -25.01
C ASP A 374 0.98 7.15 -24.24
N PHE A 375 0.95 7.57 -22.98
CA PHE A 375 -0.24 7.41 -22.13
C PHE A 375 -1.37 8.35 -22.56
N ILE A 376 -2.59 7.81 -22.59
CA ILE A 376 -3.80 8.56 -22.91
C ILE A 376 -4.45 9.07 -21.63
N PHE A 377 -4.76 10.37 -21.61
CA PHE A 377 -5.39 11.06 -20.48
C PHE A 377 -6.86 11.40 -20.78
N ASP A 378 -7.68 11.49 -19.73
CA ASP A 378 -9.06 11.99 -19.81
C ASP A 378 -9.09 13.53 -19.85
N ALA A 379 -10.30 14.11 -19.95
CA ALA A 379 -10.49 15.56 -19.98
C ALA A 379 -10.03 16.29 -18.70
N ASN A 380 -9.85 15.55 -17.60
CA ASN A 380 -9.36 16.07 -16.32
C ASN A 380 -7.85 15.85 -16.13
N GLY A 381 -7.15 15.31 -17.14
CA GLY A 381 -5.72 15.02 -17.09
C GLY A 381 -5.37 13.76 -16.28
N ARG A 382 -6.33 12.84 -16.07
CA ARG A 382 -6.11 11.56 -15.39
C ARG A 382 -5.85 10.44 -16.39
N PHE A 383 -5.07 9.43 -16.01
CA PHE A 383 -4.86 8.26 -16.85
C PHE A 383 -6.18 7.53 -17.14
N GLN A 384 -6.36 7.06 -18.37
CA GLN A 384 -7.51 6.22 -18.73
C GLN A 384 -7.24 4.75 -18.41
N ASN A 385 -8.17 4.11 -17.70
CA ASN A 385 -8.05 2.70 -17.27
C ASN A 385 -8.14 1.75 -18.48
N ASN A 386 -7.07 1.00 -18.74
CA ASN A 386 -6.98 0.05 -19.85
C ASN A 386 -7.82 -1.21 -19.64
N LEU A 387 -8.00 -1.65 -18.39
CA LEU A 387 -8.70 -2.91 -18.07
C LEU A 387 -10.16 -2.88 -18.52
N VAL A 388 -10.82 -1.72 -18.36
CA VAL A 388 -12.26 -1.54 -18.61
C VAL A 388 -12.56 -0.61 -19.78
N PHE A 389 -11.54 -0.12 -20.48
CA PHE A 389 -11.74 0.67 -21.69
C PHE A 389 -12.44 -0.17 -22.76
N VAL A 390 -13.57 0.33 -23.28
CA VAL A 390 -14.37 -0.35 -24.30
C VAL A 390 -13.77 -0.09 -25.67
N ARG A 391 -13.30 -1.14 -26.33
CA ARG A 391 -12.71 -1.10 -27.66
C ARG A 391 -13.78 -0.99 -28.75
N PRO A 392 -13.41 -0.70 -30.02
CA PRO A 392 -14.37 -0.59 -31.11
C PRO A 392 -15.22 -1.84 -31.37
N ASP A 393 -14.77 -3.02 -30.97
CA ASP A 393 -15.49 -4.29 -31.07
C ASP A 393 -16.47 -4.54 -29.91
N GLY A 394 -16.56 -3.62 -28.95
CA GLY A 394 -17.43 -3.70 -27.78
C GLY A 394 -16.87 -4.52 -26.61
N THR A 395 -15.64 -5.05 -26.72
CA THR A 395 -14.98 -5.81 -25.66
C THR A 395 -14.02 -4.93 -24.84
N THR A 396 -13.68 -5.39 -23.64
CA THR A 396 -12.63 -4.80 -22.80
C THR A 396 -11.43 -5.74 -22.68
N LEU A 397 -10.28 -5.21 -22.25
CA LEU A 397 -9.13 -6.05 -21.93
C LEU A 397 -9.46 -7.06 -20.82
N LEU A 398 -10.26 -6.68 -19.83
CA LEU A 398 -10.65 -7.59 -18.77
C LEU A 398 -11.48 -8.78 -19.30
N ASP A 399 -12.31 -8.57 -20.32
CA ASP A 399 -13.07 -9.65 -20.95
C ASP A 399 -12.13 -10.68 -21.60
N ASP A 400 -11.10 -10.22 -22.32
CA ASP A 400 -10.08 -11.09 -22.90
C ASP A 400 -9.34 -11.90 -21.83
N LEU A 401 -8.95 -11.23 -20.73
CA LEU A 401 -8.26 -11.89 -19.62
C LEU A 401 -9.15 -12.97 -18.99
N LYS A 402 -10.45 -12.72 -18.82
CA LYS A 402 -11.41 -13.71 -18.33
C LYS A 402 -11.61 -14.86 -19.33
N GLN A 403 -11.53 -14.60 -20.62
CA GLN A 403 -11.57 -15.65 -21.65
C GLN A 403 -10.42 -16.65 -21.52
N GLU A 404 -9.27 -16.26 -20.94
CA GLU A 404 -8.18 -17.20 -20.65
C GLU A 404 -8.58 -18.31 -19.65
N VAL A 405 -9.58 -18.04 -18.79
CA VAL A 405 -10.17 -19.03 -17.88
C VAL A 405 -11.29 -19.78 -18.59
N GLU A 406 -12.19 -19.05 -19.24
CA GLU A 406 -13.40 -19.59 -19.87
C GLU A 406 -13.10 -20.60 -20.97
N LYS A 407 -11.96 -20.48 -21.67
CA LYS A 407 -11.53 -21.45 -22.69
C LYS A 407 -11.46 -22.90 -22.17
N TYR A 408 -11.24 -23.08 -20.87
CA TYR A 408 -11.19 -24.41 -20.25
C TYR A 408 -12.58 -25.05 -20.09
N LYS A 409 -13.68 -24.30 -20.23
CA LYS A 409 -15.04 -24.88 -20.28
C LYS A 409 -15.22 -25.87 -21.43
N ALA A 410 -14.44 -25.73 -22.51
CA ALA A 410 -14.46 -26.70 -23.61
C ALA A 410 -13.85 -28.07 -23.24
N LEU A 411 -13.05 -28.14 -22.16
CA LEU A 411 -12.47 -29.38 -21.62
C LEU A 411 -13.31 -30.00 -20.51
N GLN A 412 -14.33 -29.26 -20.05
CA GLN A 412 -15.34 -29.67 -19.10
C GLN A 412 -16.33 -30.60 -19.77
#